data_AF-A0A8H7CQH7-F1
#
_entry.id   AF-A0A8H7CQH7-F1
#
_cell.length_a   1.000
_cell.length_b   1.000
_cell.length_c   1.000
_cell.angle_alpha   90.00
_cell.angle_beta   90.00
_cell.angle_gamma   90.00
#
_symmetry.space_group_name_H-M   'P 1'
#
loop_
_entity.id
_entity.type
_entity.pdbx_description
1 polymer ?
#
loop_
_entity_poly.entity_id
_entity_poly.type
_entity_poly.pdbx_seq_one_letter_code
_entity_poly.pdbx_strand_id
1 'polypeptide(L)'
;MSLSAEILVHCSCATCYKPETEELKHKRCGSCRKTAYCSKECQKEHWPIHKQTCQLQRENRAFLPARGTEARVTLSDIKKWFSKHTQLLVYAATNAMNLHDRANVCLIKTHMLVVVLEPAPSGIHEDFVYKFAALCEIGGPACHLAADARAAATALAGRPDEGGRYGLIMHVSSGTAPVYFTTISVDLGTSLQHVRRLGPPDSDWKAFLQRAINKTLEAKDRMKILRLQQLS
;
A
#
# COMPACT_ATOMS: atom_id res chain seq x y z
N MET A 1 -14.82 -24.53 26.69
CA MET A 1 -13.46 -24.02 26.96
C MET A 1 -12.98 -23.31 25.71
N SER A 2 -12.52 -22.08 25.92
CA SER A 2 -12.03 -21.12 24.92
C SER A 2 -10.99 -21.74 23.98
N LEU A 3 -10.92 -21.24 22.74
CA LEU A 3 -9.69 -20.77 22.11
C LEU A 3 -10.06 -19.90 20.90
N SER A 4 -10.34 -18.62 21.18
CA SER A 4 -10.28 -17.54 20.20
C SER A 4 -8.83 -17.32 19.79
N ALA A 5 -8.44 -17.81 18.62
CA ALA A 5 -7.16 -17.45 18.00
C ALA A 5 -7.32 -16.12 17.28
N GLU A 6 -7.20 -15.02 18.03
CA GLU A 6 -6.90 -13.73 17.44
C GLU A 6 -5.52 -13.82 16.78
N ILE A 7 -5.47 -13.57 15.47
CA ILE A 7 -4.22 -13.48 14.71
C ILE A 7 -3.48 -12.22 15.22
N LEU A 8 -2.66 -12.39 16.24
CA LEU A 8 -1.68 -11.40 16.68
C LEU A 8 -0.60 -11.30 15.60
N VAL A 9 -0.70 -10.27 14.76
CA VAL A 9 0.42 -9.83 13.91
C VAL A 9 1.53 -9.34 14.84
N HIS A 10 2.42 -10.24 15.25
CA HIS A 10 3.57 -9.89 16.07
C HIS A 10 4.51 -8.96 15.30
N CYS A 11 4.77 -7.78 15.84
CA CYS A 11 5.78 -6.86 15.31
C CYS A 11 7.18 -7.44 15.59
N SER A 12 7.91 -7.87 14.55
CA SER A 12 9.29 -8.35 14.70
C SER A 12 10.30 -7.20 14.77
N CYS A 13 11.44 -7.44 15.42
CA CYS A 13 12.58 -6.53 15.45
C CYS A 13 13.14 -6.37 14.02
N ALA A 14 13.35 -5.14 13.57
CA ALA A 14 13.84 -4.91 12.20
C ALA A 14 15.30 -5.33 11.96
N THR A 15 16.08 -5.55 13.02
CA THR A 15 17.50 -5.93 12.91
C THR A 15 17.69 -7.44 13.00
N CYS A 16 17.12 -8.06 14.04
CA CYS A 16 17.35 -9.47 14.37
C CYS A 16 16.13 -10.36 14.15
N TYR A 17 15.02 -9.79 13.66
CA TYR A 17 13.76 -10.47 13.31
C TYR A 17 13.08 -11.24 14.45
N LYS A 18 13.60 -11.16 15.68
CA LYS A 18 12.95 -11.71 16.86
C LYS A 18 11.54 -11.15 16.99
N PRO A 19 10.52 -11.99 17.24
CA PRO A 19 9.17 -11.51 17.50
C PRO A 19 9.11 -10.83 18.88
N GLU A 20 8.19 -9.89 19.03
CA GLU A 20 7.83 -9.34 20.34
C GLU A 20 7.25 -10.45 21.22
N THR A 21 7.49 -10.45 22.54
CA THR A 21 6.85 -11.41 23.49
C THR A 21 6.24 -10.65 24.66
N GLU A 22 5.61 -11.34 25.61
CA GLU A 22 5.15 -10.69 26.84
C GLU A 22 6.32 -10.13 27.66
N GLU A 23 7.45 -10.83 27.66
CA GLU A 23 8.66 -10.49 28.40
C GLU A 23 9.56 -9.50 27.63
N LEU A 24 9.46 -9.46 26.30
CA LEU A 24 10.28 -8.61 25.44
C LEU A 24 9.39 -7.71 24.57
N LYS A 25 9.02 -6.55 25.12
CA LYS A 25 8.31 -5.51 24.37
C LYS A 25 9.27 -4.70 23.50
N HIS A 26 8.93 -4.54 22.23
CA HIS A 26 9.73 -3.79 21.28
C HIS A 26 9.52 -2.29 21.43
N LYS A 27 10.59 -1.52 21.24
CA LYS A 27 10.56 -0.06 21.26
C LYS A 27 10.51 0.45 19.83
N ARG A 28 9.52 1.30 19.54
CA ARG A 28 9.42 1.99 18.25
C ARG A 28 10.49 3.08 18.16
N CYS A 29 11.01 3.31 16.96
CA CYS A 29 11.90 4.43 16.67
C CYS A 29 11.27 5.74 17.14
N GLY A 30 11.99 6.52 17.97
CA GLY A 30 11.46 7.76 18.55
C GLY A 30 11.12 8.84 17.53
N SER A 31 11.81 8.84 16.38
CA SER A 31 11.63 9.81 15.30
C SER A 31 10.43 9.46 14.42
N CYS A 32 10.45 8.31 13.74
CA CYS A 32 9.41 7.95 12.76
C CYS A 32 8.24 7.15 13.36
N ARG A 33 8.44 6.46 14.48
CA ARG A 33 7.48 5.55 15.14
C ARG A 33 6.96 4.41 14.26
N LYS A 34 7.65 4.08 13.16
CA LYS A 34 7.26 3.04 12.19
C LYS A 34 7.99 1.72 12.39
N THR A 35 9.29 1.78 12.62
CA THR A 35 10.13 0.60 12.80
C THR A 35 10.29 0.30 14.30
N ALA A 36 10.29 -0.99 14.66
CA ALA A 36 10.39 -1.46 16.04
C ALA A 36 11.68 -2.27 16.25
N TYR A 37 12.26 -2.15 17.44
CA TYR A 37 13.51 -2.78 17.83
C TYR A 37 13.39 -3.38 19.23
N CYS A 38 13.99 -4.55 19.46
CA CYS A 38 14.05 -5.14 20.79
C CYS A 38 15.01 -4.38 21.74
N SER A 39 16.00 -3.66 21.20
CA SER A 39 16.97 -2.92 22.00
C SER A 39 17.53 -1.69 21.27
N LYS A 40 18.25 -0.83 21.99
CA LYS A 40 18.93 0.34 21.40
C LYS A 40 20.09 -0.08 20.50
N GLU A 41 20.71 -1.22 20.79
CA GLU A 41 21.82 -1.81 20.04
C GLU A 41 21.31 -2.23 18.66
N CYS A 42 20.19 -2.97 18.59
CA CYS A 42 19.56 -3.31 17.32
C CYS A 42 19.16 -2.06 16.53
N GLN A 43 18.63 -1.02 17.19
CA GLN A 43 18.33 0.25 16.51
C GLN A 43 19.58 0.91 15.92
N LYS A 44 20.70 0.96 16.67
CA LYS A 44 21.96 1.55 16.20
C LYS A 44 22.57 0.77 15.05
N GLU A 45 22.53 -0.55 15.12
CA GLU A 45 23.02 -1.45 14.08
C GLU A 45 22.22 -1.28 12.78
N HIS A 46 20.89 -1.18 12.87
CA HIS A 46 20.04 -0.94 11.70
C HIS A 46 20.04 0.51 11.21
N TRP A 47 20.58 1.46 12.00
CA TRP A 47 20.50 2.90 11.68
C TRP A 47 21.06 3.31 10.31
N PRO A 48 22.23 2.79 9.83
CA PRO A 48 22.77 3.17 8.53
C PRO A 48 21.77 2.93 7.39
N ILE A 49 20.97 1.88 7.52
CA ILE A 49 19.95 1.48 6.55
C ILE A 49 18.63 2.22 6.82
N HIS A 50 18.19 2.29 8.08
CA HIS A 50 16.94 2.91 8.48
C HIS A 50 16.89 4.44 8.32
N LYS A 51 18.04 5.13 8.33
CA LYS A 51 18.08 6.60 8.38
C LYS A 51 17.24 7.27 7.29
N GLN A 52 17.34 6.76 6.06
CA GLN A 52 16.62 7.32 4.90
C GLN A 52 15.11 7.10 5.02
N THR A 53 14.68 5.87 5.33
CA THR A 53 13.26 5.53 5.52
C THR A 53 12.68 6.22 6.75
N CYS A 54 13.46 6.42 7.81
CA CYS A 54 13.07 7.17 9.01
C CYS A 54 12.71 8.62 8.68
N GLN A 55 13.57 9.31 7.90
CA GLN A 55 13.32 10.67 7.47
C GLN A 55 12.04 10.76 6.64
N LEU A 56 11.88 9.85 5.69
CA LEU A 56 10.72 9.77 4.82
C LEU A 56 9.41 9.61 5.60
N GLN A 57 9.40 8.68 6.56
CA GLN A 57 8.23 8.42 7.41
C GLN A 57 7.91 9.61 8.33
N ARG A 58 8.92 10.39 8.71
CA ARG A 58 8.74 11.62 9.49
C ARG A 58 8.11 12.72 8.63
N GLU A 59 8.60 12.92 7.41
CA GLU A 59 8.05 13.88 6.44
C GLU A 59 6.59 13.53 6.11
N ASN A 60 6.30 12.25 5.83
CA ASN A 60 4.94 11.75 5.61
C ASN A 60 3.98 12.02 6.78
N ARG A 61 4.50 12.14 8.02
CA ARG A 61 3.67 12.41 9.19
C ARG A 61 3.12 13.84 9.19
N ALA A 62 3.83 14.79 8.59
CA ALA A 62 3.40 16.19 8.52
C ALA A 62 2.13 16.35 7.64
N PHE A 63 1.98 15.49 6.64
CA PHE A 63 0.81 15.47 5.74
C PHE A 63 -0.37 14.65 6.29
N LEU A 64 -0.26 14.10 7.50
CA LEU A 64 -1.36 13.34 8.09
C LEU A 64 -2.43 14.29 8.65
N PRO A 65 -3.72 14.03 8.38
CA PRO A 65 -4.81 14.75 9.02
C PRO A 65 -4.74 14.66 10.55
N ALA A 66 -5.23 15.70 11.22
CA ALA A 66 -5.28 15.78 12.67
C ALA A 66 -6.08 14.60 13.27
N ARG A 67 -5.68 14.13 14.46
CA ARG A 67 -6.39 13.03 15.13
C ARG A 67 -7.83 13.44 15.45
N GLY A 68 -8.75 12.46 15.37
CA GLY A 68 -10.17 12.69 15.66
C GLY A 68 -10.96 13.36 14.53
N THR A 69 -10.32 13.73 13.42
CA THR A 69 -11.01 14.29 12.25
C THR A 69 -11.57 13.20 11.33
N GLU A 70 -12.62 13.51 10.58
CA GLU A 70 -13.15 12.63 9.52
C GLU A 70 -12.06 12.24 8.51
N ALA A 71 -11.26 13.21 8.05
CA ALA A 71 -10.12 12.96 7.17
C ALA A 71 -9.11 11.95 7.77
N ARG A 72 -8.97 11.86 9.10
CA ARG A 72 -8.13 10.84 9.73
C ARG A 72 -8.75 9.45 9.66
N VAL A 73 -10.07 9.36 9.81
CA VAL A 73 -10.84 8.12 9.67
C VAL A 73 -10.76 7.63 8.22
N THR A 74 -11.09 8.49 7.25
CA THR A 74 -10.99 8.19 5.82
C THR A 74 -9.59 7.71 5.44
N LEU A 75 -8.52 8.34 5.97
CA LEU A 75 -7.15 7.88 5.71
C LEU A 75 -6.86 6.49 6.28
N SER A 76 -7.43 6.17 7.44
CA SER A 76 -7.33 4.84 8.02
C SER A 76 -8.03 3.80 7.15
N ASP A 77 -9.20 4.13 6.61
CA ASP A 77 -9.96 3.21 5.77
C ASP A 77 -9.32 3.04 4.39
N ILE A 78 -8.76 4.10 3.80
CA ILE A 78 -7.92 4.01 2.58
C ILE A 78 -6.75 3.06 2.81
N LYS A 79 -6.08 3.11 3.98
CA LYS A 79 -4.98 2.19 4.30
C LYS A 79 -5.45 0.74 4.40
N LYS A 80 -6.60 0.48 5.06
CA LYS A 80 -7.18 -0.86 5.13
C LYS A 80 -7.51 -1.38 3.73
N TRP A 81 -8.16 -0.54 2.92
CA TRP A 81 -8.50 -0.84 1.53
C TRP A 81 -7.24 -1.16 0.71
N PHE A 82 -6.21 -0.35 0.82
CA PHE A 82 -4.94 -0.56 0.13
C PHE A 82 -4.32 -1.91 0.50
N SER A 83 -4.25 -2.23 1.79
CA SER A 83 -3.71 -3.51 2.26
C SER A 83 -4.47 -4.71 1.69
N LYS A 84 -5.80 -4.62 1.55
CA LYS A 84 -6.63 -5.67 0.92
C LYS A 84 -6.32 -5.85 -0.58
N HIS A 85 -5.99 -4.76 -1.28
CA HIS A 85 -5.85 -4.75 -2.75
C HIS A 85 -4.39 -4.69 -3.23
N THR A 86 -3.40 -4.71 -2.32
CA THR A 86 -1.99 -4.47 -2.64
C THR A 86 -1.47 -5.36 -3.78
N GLN A 87 -1.82 -6.64 -3.82
CA GLN A 87 -1.38 -7.56 -4.88
C GLN A 87 -1.92 -7.16 -6.27
N LEU A 88 -3.20 -6.77 -6.34
CA LEU A 88 -3.82 -6.30 -7.59
C LEU A 88 -3.20 -4.98 -8.06
N LEU A 89 -2.89 -4.08 -7.13
CA LEU A 89 -2.23 -2.81 -7.43
C LEU A 89 -0.80 -3.00 -7.94
N VAL A 90 -0.03 -3.91 -7.32
CA VAL A 90 1.32 -4.26 -7.78
C VAL A 90 1.26 -4.87 -9.17
N TYR A 91 0.29 -5.76 -9.42
CA TYR A 91 0.06 -6.33 -10.74
C TYR A 91 -0.25 -5.24 -11.77
N ALA A 92 -1.25 -4.38 -11.51
CA ALA A 92 -1.64 -3.31 -12.42
C ALA A 92 -0.46 -2.39 -12.77
N ALA A 93 0.32 -1.97 -11.77
CA ALA A 93 1.47 -1.11 -11.99
C ALA A 93 2.60 -1.80 -12.76
N THR A 94 2.89 -3.07 -12.46
CA THR A 94 3.90 -3.87 -13.18
C THR A 94 3.58 -3.93 -14.66
N ASN A 95 2.31 -4.16 -15.01
CA ASN A 95 1.86 -4.18 -16.39
C ASN A 95 1.88 -2.78 -17.01
N ALA A 96 1.38 -1.77 -16.30
CA ALA A 96 1.32 -0.39 -16.78
C ALA A 96 2.70 0.17 -17.15
N MET A 97 3.75 -0.19 -16.41
CA MET A 97 5.14 0.21 -16.69
C MET A 97 5.94 -0.86 -17.44
N ASN A 98 5.32 -1.97 -17.85
CA ASN A 98 5.99 -3.12 -18.45
C ASN A 98 7.28 -3.56 -17.69
N LEU A 99 7.20 -3.66 -16.36
CA LEU A 99 8.34 -4.01 -15.50
C LEU A 99 8.82 -5.46 -15.69
N HIS A 100 8.13 -6.25 -16.51
CA HIS A 100 8.59 -7.57 -16.94
C HIS A 100 9.87 -7.48 -17.80
N ASP A 101 10.03 -6.36 -18.50
CA ASP A 101 11.24 -6.04 -19.25
C ASP A 101 12.24 -5.30 -18.33
N ARG A 102 13.45 -5.83 -18.24
CA ARG A 102 14.54 -5.23 -17.47
C ARG A 102 14.89 -3.82 -17.93
N ALA A 103 14.69 -3.49 -19.21
CA ALA A 103 14.89 -2.14 -19.74
C ALA A 103 13.98 -1.11 -19.05
N ASN A 104 12.81 -1.53 -18.56
CA ASN A 104 11.80 -0.64 -18.00
C ASN A 104 11.81 -0.57 -16.46
N VAL A 105 12.66 -1.35 -15.78
CA VAL A 105 12.72 -1.37 -14.29
C VAL A 105 13.06 -0.01 -13.70
N CYS A 106 13.78 0.85 -14.43
CA CYS A 106 14.09 2.21 -13.98
C CYS A 106 12.85 3.12 -13.87
N LEU A 107 11.73 2.78 -14.53
CA LEU A 107 10.48 3.55 -14.45
C LEU A 107 9.92 3.59 -13.03
N ILE A 108 10.23 2.61 -12.19
CA ILE A 108 9.86 2.60 -10.75
C ILE A 108 10.38 3.86 -10.02
N LYS A 109 11.48 4.46 -10.52
CA LYS A 109 12.09 5.65 -9.91
C LYS A 109 11.42 6.95 -10.32
N THR A 110 10.77 6.98 -11.49
CA THR A 110 10.27 8.19 -12.14
C THR A 110 8.75 8.20 -12.29
N HIS A 111 8.08 7.05 -12.13
CA HIS A 111 6.65 6.90 -12.31
C HIS A 111 5.97 6.34 -11.05
N MET A 112 4.68 6.63 -10.93
CA MET A 112 3.83 6.11 -9.85
C MET A 112 2.47 5.68 -10.37
N LEU A 113 1.89 4.69 -9.70
CA LEU A 113 0.49 4.34 -9.91
C LEU A 113 -0.38 5.25 -9.04
N VAL A 114 -1.28 5.99 -9.68
CA VAL A 114 -2.30 6.81 -9.03
C VAL A 114 -3.63 6.06 -9.12
N VAL A 115 -4.26 5.82 -7.98
CA VAL A 115 -5.60 5.25 -7.86
C VAL A 115 -6.49 6.24 -7.14
N VAL A 116 -7.67 6.49 -7.73
CA VAL A 116 -8.69 7.33 -7.14
C VAL A 116 -9.90 6.49 -6.81
N LEU A 117 -10.35 6.65 -5.59
CA LEU A 117 -11.51 5.99 -5.01
C LEU A 117 -12.66 6.99 -4.88
N GLU A 118 -13.87 6.46 -4.80
CA GLU A 118 -15.06 7.17 -4.36
C GLU A 118 -15.65 6.48 -3.14
N PRO A 119 -16.30 7.24 -2.22
CA PRO A 119 -17.09 6.63 -1.16
C PRO A 119 -18.12 5.69 -1.76
N ALA A 120 -18.28 4.51 -1.16
CA ALA A 120 -19.29 3.59 -1.66
C ALA A 120 -20.71 4.13 -1.41
N PRO A 121 -21.62 4.00 -2.38
CA PRO A 121 -23.03 4.24 -2.17
C PRO A 121 -23.58 3.47 -0.96
N SER A 122 -24.58 4.05 -0.29
CA SER A 122 -25.28 3.39 0.83
C SER A 122 -25.80 2.02 0.41
N GLY A 123 -25.49 0.97 1.18
CA GLY A 123 -25.91 -0.41 0.92
C GLY A 123 -24.83 -1.33 0.35
N ILE A 124 -23.64 -0.82 0.03
CA ILE A 124 -22.47 -1.62 -0.34
C ILE A 124 -21.61 -1.90 0.90
N HIS A 125 -21.10 -3.13 1.04
CA HIS A 125 -20.36 -3.59 2.23
C HIS A 125 -18.86 -3.22 2.25
N GLU A 126 -18.41 -2.36 1.34
CA GLU A 126 -17.03 -1.83 1.30
C GLU A 126 -17.08 -0.31 1.46
N ASP A 127 -16.03 0.26 2.07
CA ASP A 127 -15.98 1.70 2.38
C ASP A 127 -15.76 2.57 1.11
N PHE A 128 -15.20 1.97 0.04
CA PHE A 128 -14.84 2.66 -1.19
C PHE A 128 -15.04 1.80 -2.44
N VAL A 129 -15.38 2.47 -3.55
CA VAL A 129 -15.36 1.92 -4.91
C VAL A 129 -14.19 2.49 -5.71
N TYR A 130 -13.64 1.70 -6.61
CA TYR A 130 -12.65 2.18 -7.57
C TYR A 130 -13.32 3.12 -8.58
N LYS A 131 -12.77 4.32 -8.74
CA LYS A 131 -13.18 5.29 -9.77
C LYS A 131 -12.30 5.20 -11.01
N PHE A 132 -10.99 5.42 -10.84
CA PHE A 132 -10.03 5.32 -11.94
C PHE A 132 -8.60 5.11 -11.44
N ALA A 133 -7.71 4.74 -12.37
CA ALA A 133 -6.27 4.71 -12.16
C ALA A 133 -5.51 5.26 -13.36
N ALA A 134 -4.34 5.82 -13.08
CA ALA A 134 -3.43 6.37 -14.06
C ALA A 134 -1.98 6.06 -13.68
N LEU A 135 -1.12 5.91 -14.69
CA LEU A 135 0.32 5.97 -14.53
C LEU A 135 0.74 7.43 -14.75
N CYS A 136 1.48 7.99 -13.81
CA CYS A 136 1.94 9.37 -13.88
C CYS A 136 3.45 9.43 -13.67
N GLU A 137 4.14 10.25 -14.45
CA GLU A 137 5.48 10.70 -14.12
C GLU A 137 5.43 11.59 -12.86
N ILE A 138 6.36 11.35 -11.94
CA ILE A 138 6.40 12.05 -10.66
C ILE A 138 6.84 13.49 -10.90
N GLY A 139 6.00 14.44 -10.52
CA GLY A 139 6.24 15.87 -10.77
C GLY A 139 5.83 16.36 -12.17
N GLY A 140 5.38 15.46 -13.05
CA GLY A 140 4.95 15.80 -14.42
C GLY A 140 3.62 16.57 -14.49
N PRO A 141 3.31 17.22 -15.63
CA PRO A 141 2.11 18.04 -15.81
C PRO A 141 0.80 17.23 -15.86
N ALA A 142 0.86 15.97 -16.28
CA ALA A 142 -0.30 15.05 -16.29
C ALA A 142 -0.59 14.42 -14.92
N CYS A 143 0.14 14.81 -13.87
CA CYS A 143 -0.03 14.30 -12.53
C CYS A 143 -1.26 14.95 -11.87
N HIS A 144 -2.36 14.21 -11.77
CA HIS A 144 -3.64 14.62 -11.17
C HIS A 144 -3.59 14.89 -9.64
N LEU A 145 -2.40 15.04 -9.08
CA LEU A 145 -2.18 15.31 -7.66
C LEU A 145 -2.27 16.80 -7.36
N ALA A 146 -2.87 17.11 -6.20
CA ALA A 146 -2.72 18.40 -5.55
C ALA A 146 -1.23 18.73 -5.31
N ALA A 147 -0.90 20.02 -5.18
CA ALA A 147 0.49 20.48 -5.16
C ALA A 147 1.30 19.91 -3.97
N ASP A 148 0.68 19.79 -2.81
CA ASP A 148 1.25 19.18 -1.60
C ASP A 148 1.49 17.68 -1.79
N ALA A 149 0.53 16.97 -2.37
CA ALA A 149 0.65 15.56 -2.72
C ALA A 149 1.75 15.32 -3.76
N ARG A 150 1.93 16.22 -4.72
CA ARG A 150 3.01 16.17 -5.70
C ARG A 150 4.39 16.35 -5.04
N ALA A 151 4.52 17.31 -4.14
CA ALA A 151 5.77 17.51 -3.39
C ALA A 151 6.13 16.28 -2.54
N ALA A 152 5.14 15.67 -1.88
CA ALA A 152 5.33 14.43 -1.12
C ALA A 152 5.77 13.27 -2.03
N ALA A 153 5.13 13.09 -3.20
CA ALA A 153 5.52 12.08 -4.17
C ALA A 153 6.95 12.27 -4.69
N THR A 154 7.35 13.51 -5.02
CA THR A 154 8.71 13.84 -5.44
C THR A 154 9.73 13.57 -4.33
N ALA A 155 9.39 13.86 -3.07
CA ALA A 155 10.26 13.55 -1.94
C ALA A 155 10.48 12.04 -1.75
N LEU A 156 9.48 11.22 -2.10
CA LEU A 156 9.54 9.75 -2.08
C LEU A 156 10.30 9.16 -3.28
N ALA A 157 10.28 9.84 -4.43
CA ALA A 157 10.82 9.35 -5.70
C ALA A 157 12.33 9.05 -5.62
N GLY A 158 12.73 7.94 -6.24
CA GLY A 158 14.14 7.56 -6.37
C GLY A 158 14.85 7.21 -5.06
N ARG A 159 14.16 7.18 -3.91
CA ARG A 159 14.74 6.74 -2.64
C ARG A 159 14.64 5.21 -2.52
N PRO A 160 15.77 4.50 -2.33
CA PRO A 160 15.73 3.06 -2.07
C PRO A 160 15.12 2.75 -0.69
N ASP A 161 14.53 1.56 -0.56
CA ASP A 161 14.08 0.97 0.71
C ASP A 161 15.26 0.51 1.56
N GLU A 162 14.96 -0.05 2.74
CA GLU A 162 15.97 -0.60 3.67
C GLU A 162 16.79 -1.76 3.04
N GLY A 163 16.36 -2.35 1.93
CA GLY A 163 17.11 -3.37 1.19
C GLY A 163 17.90 -2.82 0.00
N GLY A 164 17.99 -1.50 -0.19
CA GLY A 164 18.58 -0.90 -1.39
C GLY A 164 17.70 -1.05 -2.64
N ARG A 165 16.47 -1.53 -2.49
CA ARG A 165 15.52 -1.78 -3.58
C ARG A 165 14.68 -0.54 -3.82
N TYR A 166 14.37 -0.26 -5.07
CA TYR A 166 13.47 0.84 -5.40
C TYR A 166 12.03 0.36 -5.25
N GLY A 167 11.22 1.16 -4.54
CA GLY A 167 9.82 0.88 -4.34
C GLY A 167 8.96 1.63 -5.34
N LEU A 168 7.98 0.96 -5.92
CA LEU A 168 6.93 1.60 -6.68
C LEU A 168 6.12 2.49 -5.76
N ILE A 169 6.03 3.76 -6.11
CA ILE A 169 5.17 4.71 -5.42
C ILE A 169 3.72 4.46 -5.84
N MET A 170 2.85 4.33 -4.85
CA MET A 170 1.41 4.28 -5.05
C MET A 170 0.76 5.44 -4.32
N HIS A 171 -0.15 6.09 -5.02
CA HIS A 171 -1.05 7.10 -4.49
C HIS A 171 -2.47 6.53 -4.48
N VAL A 172 -3.11 6.55 -3.32
CA VAL A 172 -4.54 6.26 -3.20
C VAL A 172 -5.23 7.41 -2.49
N SER A 173 -6.26 7.97 -3.11
CA SER A 173 -7.08 9.04 -2.51
C SER A 173 -8.56 8.79 -2.72
N SER A 174 -9.38 9.42 -1.88
CA SER A 174 -10.80 9.63 -2.11
C SER A 174 -11.03 11.15 -2.20
N GLY A 175 -11.39 11.67 -3.37
CA GLY A 175 -11.46 13.12 -3.60
C GLY A 175 -10.10 13.84 -3.53
N THR A 176 -10.07 15.04 -2.95
CA THR A 176 -8.88 15.90 -2.85
C THR A 176 -8.02 15.63 -1.61
N ALA A 177 -8.60 15.10 -0.53
CA ALA A 177 -7.92 14.70 0.70
C ALA A 177 -8.84 13.79 1.53
N PRO A 178 -8.28 12.87 2.34
CA PRO A 178 -6.87 12.62 2.58
C PRO A 178 -6.20 11.77 1.49
N VAL A 179 -4.89 11.92 1.36
CA VAL A 179 -4.04 11.17 0.42
C VAL A 179 -3.20 10.14 1.17
N TYR A 180 -3.08 8.93 0.61
CA TYR A 180 -2.17 7.90 1.09
C TYR A 180 -1.07 7.62 0.08
N PHE A 181 0.18 7.89 0.47
CA PHE A 181 1.39 7.49 -0.25
C PHE A 181 2.10 6.33 0.42
N THR A 182 2.61 5.42 -0.39
CA THR A 182 3.50 4.35 0.06
C THR A 182 4.40 3.87 -1.07
N THR A 183 5.55 3.32 -0.69
CA THR A 183 6.47 2.63 -1.60
C THR A 183 6.33 1.12 -1.37
N ILE A 184 6.18 0.34 -2.44
CA ILE A 184 6.21 -1.13 -2.37
C ILE A 184 7.38 -1.63 -3.21
N SER A 185 8.26 -2.43 -2.61
CA SER A 185 9.33 -3.12 -3.32
C SER A 185 8.69 -4.10 -4.31
N VAL A 186 8.94 -3.90 -5.60
CA VAL A 186 8.46 -4.82 -6.64
C VAL A 186 9.53 -5.87 -6.86
N ASP A 187 9.24 -7.11 -6.51
CA ASP A 187 10.08 -8.25 -6.85
C ASP A 187 9.66 -8.79 -8.24
N LEU A 188 10.61 -8.79 -9.18
CA LEU A 188 10.42 -9.33 -10.52
C LEU A 188 10.02 -10.81 -10.52
N GLY A 189 10.44 -11.59 -9.52
CA GLY A 189 9.99 -12.97 -9.35
C GLY A 189 8.50 -13.07 -8.96
N THR A 190 8.02 -12.14 -8.13
CA THR A 190 6.60 -12.06 -7.74
C THR A 190 5.71 -11.65 -8.92
N SER A 191 6.24 -10.85 -9.85
CA SER A 191 5.56 -10.48 -11.09
C SER A 191 5.23 -11.72 -11.97
N LEU A 192 6.18 -12.65 -12.11
CA LEU A 192 5.98 -13.92 -12.83
C LEU A 192 4.92 -14.83 -12.17
N GLN A 193 4.86 -14.84 -10.84
CA GLN A 193 3.84 -15.61 -10.11
C GLN A 193 2.43 -15.05 -10.33
N HIS A 194 2.28 -13.72 -10.42
CA HIS A 194 0.98 -13.11 -10.73
C HIS A 194 0.53 -13.39 -12.17
N VAL A 195 1.44 -13.38 -13.15
CA VAL A 195 1.12 -13.79 -14.53
C VAL A 195 0.59 -15.23 -14.57
N ARG A 196 1.18 -16.13 -13.79
CA ARG A 196 0.69 -17.51 -13.65
C ARG A 196 -0.68 -17.62 -13.00
N ARG A 197 -1.02 -16.74 -12.05
CA ARG A 197 -2.30 -16.78 -11.30
C ARG A 197 -3.44 -16.02 -11.97
N LEU A 198 -3.16 -14.89 -12.59
CA LEU A 198 -4.15 -13.94 -13.11
C LEU A 198 -4.20 -13.90 -14.65
N GLY A 199 -3.29 -14.62 -15.33
CA GLY A 199 -3.15 -14.61 -16.78
C GLY A 199 -2.10 -13.61 -17.27
N PRO A 200 -1.82 -13.59 -18.59
CA PRO A 200 -0.90 -12.61 -19.19
C PRO A 200 -1.36 -11.18 -18.92
N PRO A 201 -0.43 -10.20 -18.97
CA PRO A 201 -0.74 -8.77 -18.93
C PRO A 201 -1.97 -8.45 -19.77
N ASP A 202 -3.08 -8.03 -19.14
CA ASP A 202 -4.17 -7.43 -19.90
C ASP A 202 -3.59 -6.10 -20.41
N SER A 203 -3.54 -5.91 -21.73
CA SER A 203 -3.14 -4.62 -22.31
C SER A 203 -4.01 -3.49 -21.76
N ASP A 204 -5.24 -3.81 -21.35
CA ASP A 204 -6.11 -2.92 -20.60
C ASP A 204 -6.10 -3.23 -19.09
N TRP A 205 -4.94 -2.97 -18.47
CA TRP A 205 -4.75 -3.11 -17.03
C TRP A 205 -5.74 -2.26 -16.21
N LYS A 206 -6.26 -1.16 -16.78
CA LYS A 206 -7.24 -0.29 -16.12
C LYS A 206 -8.60 -0.97 -16.02
N ALA A 207 -9.08 -1.54 -17.13
CA ALA A 207 -10.32 -2.30 -17.12
C ALA A 207 -10.19 -3.58 -16.28
N PHE A 208 -9.03 -4.25 -16.30
CA PHE A 208 -8.75 -5.34 -15.36
C PHE A 208 -8.90 -4.88 -13.91
N LEU A 209 -8.22 -3.80 -13.52
CA LEU A 209 -8.21 -3.31 -12.14
C LEU A 209 -9.62 -2.91 -11.68
N GLN A 210 -10.38 -2.22 -12.54
CA GLN A 210 -11.78 -1.88 -12.29
C GLN A 210 -12.62 -3.13 -12.05
N ARG A 211 -12.52 -4.14 -12.92
CA ARG A 211 -13.26 -5.41 -12.77
C ARG A 211 -12.81 -6.17 -11.52
N ALA A 212 -11.52 -6.29 -11.26
CA ALA A 212 -11.00 -7.08 -10.16
C ALA A 212 -11.39 -6.48 -8.80
N ILE A 213 -11.30 -5.15 -8.66
CA ILE A 213 -11.71 -4.47 -7.42
C ILE A 213 -13.24 -4.51 -7.28
N ASN A 214 -13.98 -4.12 -8.33
CA ASN A 214 -15.43 -3.94 -8.21
C ASN A 214 -16.21 -5.27 -8.29
N LYS A 215 -15.74 -6.30 -9.00
CA LYS A 215 -16.42 -7.63 -9.05
C LYS A 215 -16.13 -8.51 -7.82
N THR A 216 -15.14 -8.16 -7.00
CA THR A 216 -14.96 -8.81 -5.70
C THR A 216 -16.14 -8.51 -4.74
N LEU A 217 -16.90 -7.43 -5.00
CA LEU A 217 -18.18 -7.14 -4.33
C LEU A 217 -19.25 -8.17 -4.73
N GLU A 218 -19.47 -8.39 -6.02
CA GLU A 218 -20.49 -9.32 -6.52
C GLU A 218 -20.25 -10.78 -6.09
N ALA A 219 -18.98 -11.22 -5.99
CA ALA A 219 -18.64 -12.58 -5.57
C ALA A 219 -18.89 -12.83 -4.08
N LYS A 220 -18.63 -11.85 -3.21
CA LYS A 220 -18.91 -11.95 -1.77
C LYS A 220 -20.43 -11.91 -1.49
N ASP A 221 -21.18 -11.09 -2.22
CA ASP A 221 -22.64 -11.02 -2.09
C ASP A 221 -23.32 -12.29 -2.61
N ARG A 222 -22.85 -12.87 -3.73
CA ARG A 222 -23.32 -14.19 -4.21
C ARG A 222 -23.07 -15.31 -3.20
N MET A 223 -21.89 -15.34 -2.56
CA MET A 223 -21.58 -16.35 -1.54
C MET A 223 -22.41 -16.20 -0.26
N LYS A 224 -22.80 -14.97 0.11
CA LYS A 224 -23.73 -14.69 1.22
C LYS A 224 -25.14 -15.17 0.91
N ILE A 225 -25.64 -14.91 -0.31
CA ILE A 225 -26.95 -15.36 -0.77
C ILE A 225 -27.03 -16.90 -0.83
N LEU A 226 -25.99 -17.56 -1.37
CA LEU A 226 -25.92 -19.02 -1.45
C LEU A 226 -25.87 -19.68 -0.05
N ARG A 227 -25.20 -19.06 0.93
CA ARG A 227 -25.21 -19.56 2.32
C ARG A 227 -26.57 -19.41 3.00
N LEU A 228 -27.32 -18.35 2.72
CA LEU A 228 -28.67 -18.15 3.27
C LEU A 228 -29.69 -19.13 2.68
N GLN A 229 -29.52 -19.51 1.41
CA GLN A 229 -30.35 -20.52 0.73
C GLN A 229 -30.03 -21.98 1.13
N GLN A 230 -28.89 -22.21 1.79
CA GLN A 230 -28.50 -23.52 2.33
C GLN A 230 -28.89 -23.70 3.80
N LEU A 231 -29.39 -22.65 4.45
CA LEU A 231 -29.85 -22.63 5.85
C LEU A 231 -31.37 -22.50 5.98
N SER A 232 -32.09 -22.47 4.85
CA SER A 232 -33.55 -22.50 4.72
C SER A 232 -34.01 -23.85 4.18
#